data_AF-A0A7C4V2V8-F1
#
_entry.id   AF-A0A7C4V2V8-F1
#
_cell.length_a   1.000
_cell.length_b   1.000
_cell.length_c   1.000
_cell.angle_alpha   90.00
_cell.angle_beta   90.00
_cell.angle_gamma   90.00
#
_symmetry.space_group_name_H-M   'P 1'
#
loop_
_entity.id
_entity.type
_entity.pdbx_description
1 polymer ?
#
loop_
_entity_poly.entity_id
_entity_poly.type
_entity_poly.pdbx_seq_one_letter_code
_entity_poly.pdbx_strand_id
1 'polypeptide(L)'
;MRLSEFKRRIREQFGPNLEHATPANVREFLDQMQLAQFKAPSGGRFVLDEPAITYEEIVKDFFSRVLDAPLEDAVILLWMIALELSFAAIEFQYSEVFESLLSGSSE
;
A
#
# COMPACT_ATOMS: atom_id res chain seq x y z
N MET A 1 7.68 -9.64 -8.66
CA MET A 1 8.81 -10.06 -7.78
C MET A 1 8.41 -11.39 -7.15
N ARG A 2 9.34 -12.30 -6.81
CA ARG A 2 8.96 -13.58 -6.19
C ARG A 2 8.40 -13.40 -4.78
N LEU A 3 7.40 -14.20 -4.41
CA LEU A 3 6.77 -14.15 -3.09
C LEU A 3 7.76 -14.40 -1.93
N SER A 4 8.77 -15.25 -2.14
CA SER A 4 9.81 -15.52 -1.14
C SER A 4 10.66 -14.29 -0.83
N GLU A 5 10.98 -13.50 -1.86
CA GLU A 5 11.75 -12.26 -1.71
C GLU A 5 10.92 -11.20 -0.99
N PHE A 6 9.64 -11.07 -1.35
CA PHE A 6 8.70 -10.19 -0.67
C PHE A 6 8.63 -10.46 0.84
N LYS A 7 8.40 -11.74 1.21
CA LYS A 7 8.33 -12.17 2.61
C LYS A 7 9.63 -11.88 3.37
N ARG A 8 10.78 -12.03 2.71
CA ARG A 8 12.07 -11.69 3.32
C ARG A 8 12.16 -10.20 3.60
N ARG A 9 11.88 -9.35 2.60
CA ARG A 9 11.89 -7.88 2.74
C ARG A 9 10.97 -7.40 3.86
N ILE A 10 9.76 -7.95 3.97
CA ILE A 10 8.82 -7.63 5.06
C ILE A 10 9.46 -7.91 6.42
N ARG A 11 10.04 -9.10 6.61
CA ARG A 11 10.62 -9.50 7.90
C ARG A 11 11.88 -8.71 8.24
N GLU A 12 12.70 -8.38 7.24
CA GLU A 12 13.88 -7.54 7.42
C GLU A 12 13.49 -6.12 7.84
N GLN A 13 12.43 -5.56 7.24
CA GLN A 13 11.99 -4.20 7.52
C GLN A 13 11.19 -4.08 8.83
N PHE A 14 10.26 -5.00 9.07
CA PHE A 14 9.23 -4.84 10.11
C PHE A 14 9.36 -5.86 11.26
N GLY A 15 10.26 -6.82 11.16
CA GLY A 15 10.36 -7.93 12.11
C GLY A 15 9.46 -9.12 11.74
N PRO A 16 9.68 -10.30 12.34
CA PRO A 16 8.93 -11.53 12.05
C PRO A 16 7.42 -11.42 12.25
N ASN A 17 6.97 -10.54 13.14
CA ASN A 17 5.56 -10.31 13.49
C ASN A 17 5.10 -8.87 13.24
N LEU A 18 5.82 -8.11 12.40
CA LEU A 18 5.56 -6.69 12.14
C LEU A 18 5.71 -5.77 13.36
N GLU A 19 6.44 -6.20 14.40
CA GLU A 19 6.63 -5.45 15.65
C GLU A 19 7.33 -4.09 15.48
N HIS A 20 7.97 -3.86 14.34
CA HIS A 20 8.63 -2.60 14.00
C HIS A 20 7.86 -1.77 12.97
N ALA A 21 6.67 -2.22 12.55
CA ALA A 21 5.85 -1.47 11.60
C ALA A 21 5.25 -0.22 12.25
N THR A 22 5.47 0.93 11.62
CA THR A 22 4.89 2.23 11.98
C THR A 22 4.24 2.84 10.74
N PRO A 23 3.25 3.75 10.89
CA PRO A 23 2.64 4.40 9.73
C PRO A 23 3.66 5.01 8.76
N ALA A 24 4.68 5.68 9.31
CA ALA A 24 5.75 6.31 8.52
C ALA A 24 6.58 5.28 7.72
N ASN A 25 7.10 4.24 8.37
CA ASN A 25 7.97 3.29 7.68
C ASN A 25 7.20 2.32 6.76
N VAL A 26 5.91 2.11 7.02
CA VAL A 26 5.02 1.37 6.11
C VAL A 26 4.83 2.15 4.82
N ARG A 27 4.60 3.47 4.89
CA ARG A 27 4.50 4.32 3.70
C ARG A 27 5.75 4.25 2.85
N GLU A 28 6.92 4.46 3.46
CA GLU A 28 8.21 4.40 2.76
C GLU A 28 8.45 3.03 2.11
N PHE A 29 8.11 1.94 2.81
CA PHE A 29 8.25 0.59 2.27
C PHE A 29 7.34 0.37 1.05
N LEU A 30 6.07 0.79 1.12
CA LEU A 30 5.12 0.63 0.02
C LEU A 30 5.57 1.41 -1.22
N ASP A 31 6.08 2.63 -1.04
CA ASP A 31 6.62 3.44 -2.14
C ASP A 31 7.80 2.74 -2.83
N GLN A 32 8.73 2.15 -2.05
CA GLN A 32 9.83 1.35 -2.59
C GLN A 32 9.35 0.10 -3.34
N MET A 33 8.31 -0.55 -2.81
CA MET A 33 7.73 -1.75 -3.42
C MET A 33 7.02 -1.45 -4.75
N GLN A 34 6.31 -0.32 -4.84
CA GLN A 34 5.71 0.14 -6.09
C GLN A 34 6.79 0.43 -7.14
N LEU A 35 7.85 1.15 -6.79
CA LEU A 35 8.98 1.41 -7.69
C LEU A 35 9.66 0.14 -8.19
N ALA A 36 9.78 -0.88 -7.32
CA ALA A 36 10.37 -2.16 -7.69
C ALA A 36 9.47 -3.01 -8.63
N GLN A 37 8.14 -2.81 -8.58
CA GLN A 37 7.19 -3.46 -9.50
C GLN A 37 7.03 -2.71 -10.81
N PHE A 38 7.11 -1.37 -10.80
CA PHE A 38 7.12 -0.54 -12.00
C PHE A 38 8.44 -0.71 -12.76
N LYS A 39 8.57 -1.80 -13.50
CA LYS A 39 9.44 -1.81 -14.68
C LYS A 39 8.77 -0.92 -15.73
N ALA A 40 9.26 0.30 -15.90
CA ALA A 40 8.87 1.12 -17.03
C ALA A 40 8.94 0.27 -18.32
N PRO A 41 7.91 0.27 -19.18
CA PRO A 41 8.02 -0.34 -20.49
C PRO A 41 9.25 0.26 -21.18
N SER A 42 10.19 -0.58 -21.59
CA SER A 42 11.38 -0.14 -22.29
C SER A 42 11.00 0.53 -23.62
N GLY A 43 11.04 1.87 -23.67
CA GLY A 43 11.15 2.65 -24.91
C GLY A 43 9.87 2.90 -25.72
N GLY A 44 8.68 2.91 -25.11
CA GLY A 44 7.42 3.25 -25.79
C GLY A 44 6.85 4.62 -25.40
N ARG A 45 6.07 5.24 -26.31
CA ARG A 45 5.25 6.43 -26.02
C ARG A 45 4.32 6.13 -24.85
N PHE A 46 4.36 6.94 -23.80
CA PHE A 46 3.40 6.89 -22.71
C PHE A 46 2.02 7.30 -23.24
N VAL A 47 1.09 6.36 -23.25
CA VAL A 47 -0.32 6.63 -23.48
C VAL A 47 -1.01 6.40 -22.14
N LEU A 48 -1.44 7.49 -21.50
CA LEU A 48 -2.35 7.44 -20.35
C LEU A 48 -3.75 7.22 -20.91
N ASP A 49 -4.11 5.96 -21.11
CA ASP A 49 -5.47 5.52 -21.42
C ASP A 49 -6.06 4.94 -20.14
N GLU A 50 -6.47 5.82 -19.21
CA GLU A 50 -7.10 5.45 -17.94
C GLU A 50 -8.62 5.54 -18.11
N PRO A 51 -9.33 4.42 -18.29
CA PRO A 51 -10.79 4.43 -18.47
C PRO A 51 -11.56 4.68 -17.17
N ALA A 52 -10.90 4.60 -16.01
CA ALA A 52 -11.50 4.82 -14.70
C ALA A 52 -11.40 6.31 -14.33
N ILE A 53 -12.54 6.96 -14.13
CA ILE A 53 -12.63 8.41 -13.90
C ILE A 53 -12.78 8.69 -12.40
N THR A 54 -13.18 7.67 -11.63
CA THR A 54 -13.41 7.77 -10.19
C THR A 54 -12.52 6.81 -9.39
N TYR A 55 -12.25 7.18 -8.14
CA TYR A 55 -11.52 6.31 -7.20
C TYR A 55 -12.22 4.96 -7.02
N GLU A 56 -13.56 4.93 -6.97
CA GLU A 56 -14.33 3.69 -6.86
C GLU A 56 -14.11 2.77 -8.06
N GLU A 57 -14.09 3.32 -9.28
CA GLU A 57 -13.79 2.56 -10.50
C GLU A 57 -12.36 2.03 -10.49
N ILE A 58 -11.39 2.81 -10.01
CA ILE A 58 -9.99 2.37 -9.86
C ILE A 58 -9.89 1.19 -8.90
N VAL A 59 -10.56 1.28 -7.74
CA VAL A 59 -10.56 0.20 -6.74
C VAL A 59 -11.21 -1.07 -7.30
N LYS A 60 -12.35 -0.94 -8.00
CA LYS A 60 -13.02 -2.06 -8.66
C LYS A 60 -12.15 -2.72 -9.73
N ASP A 61 -11.53 -1.91 -10.58
CA ASP A 61 -10.61 -2.37 -11.63
C ASP A 61 -9.39 -3.08 -11.03
N PHE A 62 -8.79 -2.54 -9.96
CA PHE A 62 -7.72 -3.20 -9.22
C PHE A 62 -8.13 -4.61 -8.75
N PHE A 63 -9.24 -4.72 -8.01
CA PHE A 63 -9.68 -6.01 -7.49
C PHE A 63 -10.08 -6.98 -8.60
N SER A 64 -10.69 -6.50 -9.68
CA SER A 64 -11.01 -7.32 -10.85
C SER A 64 -9.73 -7.88 -11.49
N ARG A 65 -8.71 -7.05 -11.73
CA ARG A 65 -7.45 -7.48 -12.36
C ARG A 65 -6.64 -8.44 -11.49
N VAL A 66 -6.69 -8.26 -10.18
CA VAL A 66 -5.98 -9.13 -9.22
C VAL A 66 -6.52 -10.56 -9.26
N LEU A 67 -7.81 -10.78 -9.56
CA LEU A 67 -8.38 -12.13 -9.68
C LEU A 67 -7.77 -12.93 -10.83
N ASP A 68 -7.35 -12.26 -11.91
CA ASP A 68 -6.75 -12.88 -13.09
C ASP A 68 -5.21 -12.90 -13.03
N ALA A 69 -4.61 -12.31 -12.00
CA ALA A 69 -3.16 -12.23 -11.85
C ALA A 69 -2.55 -13.59 -11.43
N PRO A 70 -1.26 -13.84 -11.75
CA PRO A 70 -0.55 -14.99 -11.21
C PRO A 70 -0.62 -15.01 -9.68
N LEU A 71 -0.78 -16.20 -9.09
CA LEU A 71 -1.04 -16.36 -7.66
C LEU A 71 -0.06 -15.59 -6.76
N GLU A 72 1.24 -15.66 -7.07
CA GLU A 72 2.25 -14.93 -6.28
C GLU A 72 2.05 -13.40 -6.36
N ASP A 73 1.76 -12.88 -7.54
CA ASP A 73 1.55 -11.45 -7.75
C ASP A 73 0.25 -10.99 -7.07
N ALA A 74 -0.83 -11.77 -7.19
CA ALA A 74 -2.10 -11.50 -6.52
C ALA A 74 -1.93 -11.43 -4.99
N VAL A 75 -1.21 -12.39 -4.39
CA VAL A 75 -0.94 -12.39 -2.94
C VAL A 75 -0.14 -11.15 -2.54
N ILE A 76 0.87 -10.75 -3.30
CA ILE A 76 1.68 -9.57 -3.00
C ILE A 76 0.81 -8.31 -3.07
N LEU A 77 0.04 -8.12 -4.14
CA LEU A 77 -0.81 -6.95 -4.35
C LEU A 77 -1.87 -6.83 -3.24
N LEU A 78 -2.57 -7.92 -2.94
CA LEU A 78 -3.57 -7.94 -1.87
C LEU A 78 -2.97 -7.66 -0.49
N TRP A 79 -1.78 -8.20 -0.21
CA TRP A 79 -1.12 -7.94 1.06
C TRP A 79 -0.69 -6.48 1.18
N MET A 80 -0.15 -5.89 0.12
CA MET A 80 0.27 -4.47 0.11
C MET A 80 -0.91 -3.53 0.34
N ILE A 81 -2.02 -3.70 -0.39
CA ILE A 81 -3.19 -2.84 -0.23
C ILE A 81 -3.84 -3.02 1.15
N ALA A 82 -3.87 -4.25 1.69
CA ALA A 82 -4.38 -4.48 3.03
C ALA A 82 -3.51 -3.78 4.09
N LEU A 83 -2.18 -3.81 3.94
CA LEU A 83 -1.27 -3.11 4.83
C LEU A 83 -1.46 -1.58 4.75
N GLU A 84 -1.55 -1.02 3.53
CA GLU A 84 -1.77 0.41 3.31
C GLU A 84 -3.04 0.90 3.98
N LEU A 85 -4.17 0.22 3.71
CA LEU A 85 -5.47 0.59 4.28
C LEU A 85 -5.48 0.46 5.81
N SER A 86 -4.85 -0.57 6.36
CA SER A 86 -4.79 -0.79 7.81
C SER A 86 -4.01 0.31 8.52
N PHE A 87 -2.85 0.71 7.98
CA PHE A 87 -2.02 1.75 8.60
C PHE A 87 -2.55 3.16 8.36
N ALA A 88 -3.20 3.42 7.22
CA ALA A 88 -3.92 4.67 6.99
C ALA A 88 -5.08 4.84 8.00
N ALA A 89 -5.83 3.77 8.29
CA ALA A 89 -6.87 3.79 9.30
C ALA A 89 -6.33 4.05 10.72
N ILE A 90 -5.19 3.45 11.07
CA ILE A 90 -4.49 3.70 12.34
C ILE A 90 -4.07 5.17 12.46
N GLU A 91 -3.48 5.74 11.41
CA GLU A 91 -3.05 7.14 11.38
C GLU A 91 -4.23 8.12 11.51
N PHE A 92 -5.34 7.82 10.83
CA PHE A 92 -6.58 8.57 10.96
C PHE A 92 -7.09 8.60 12.42
N GLN A 93 -7.12 7.44 13.09
CA GLN A 93 -7.52 7.34 14.50
C GLN A 93 -6.62 8.16 15.44
N TYR A 94 -5.30 8.12 15.23
CA TYR A 94 -4.37 8.95 16.02
C TYR A 94 -4.62 10.44 15.82
N SER A 95 -4.96 10.85 14.60
CA SER A 95 -5.22 12.23 14.25
C SER A 95 -6.48 12.75 14.95
N GLU A 96 -7.57 11.98 14.94
CA GLU A 96 -8.82 12.32 15.66
C GLU A 96 -8.60 12.47 17.17
N VAL A 97 -7.84 11.55 17.78
CA VAL A 97 -7.52 11.62 19.22
C VAL A 97 -6.67 12.86 19.53
N PHE A 98 -5.67 13.14 18.70
CA PHE A 98 -4.80 14.30 18.90
C PHE A 98 -5.56 15.63 18.77
N GLU A 99 -6.44 15.76 17.77
CA GLU A 99 -7.32 16.92 17.62
C GLU A 99 -8.28 17.10 18.80
N SER A 100 -8.83 16.00 19.32
CA SER A 100 -9.67 16.03 20.52
C SER A 100 -8.92 16.52 21.76
N LEU A 101 -7.65 16.14 21.94
CA LEU A 101 -6.82 16.59 23.06
C LEU A 101 -6.49 18.09 22.97
N LEU A 102 -6.17 18.58 21.76
CA LEU A 102 -5.86 20.00 21.55
C LEU A 102 -7.09 20.90 21.68
N SER A 103 -8.25 20.44 21.23
CA SER A 103 -9.52 21.18 21.38
C SER A 103 -10.04 21.20 22.82
N GLY A 104 -9.76 20.16 23.62
CA GLY A 104 -10.07 20.12 25.06
C GLY A 104 -9.12 20.90 25.98
N SER A 105 -8.04 21.48 25.44
CA SER A 105 -7.02 22.24 26.21
C SER A 105 -7.31 23.76 26.26
N SER A 106 -8.49 24.19 25.83
CA SER A 106 -8.87 25.61 25.67
C SER A 106 -9.98 26.07 26.64
N GLU A 107 -10.05 25.51 27.85
CA GLU A 107 -10.89 26.00 28.96
C GLU A 107 -10.07 26.51 30.15
#